data_AF-A0A182SBT6-F1
#
_entry.id   AF-A0A182SBT6-F1
#
_cell.length_a   1.000
_cell.length_b   1.000
_cell.length_c   1.000
_cell.angle_alpha   90.00
_cell.angle_beta   90.00
_cell.angle_gamma   90.00
#
_symmetry.space_group_name_H-M   'P 1'
#
loop_
_entity.id
_entity.type
_entity.pdbx_description
1 polymer ?
#
loop_
_entity_poly.entity_id
_entity_poly.type
_entity_poly.pdbx_seq_one_letter_code
_entity_poly.pdbx_strand_id
1 'polypeptide(L)'
;MFWLVTLLVGYLGYLLLRYHQHREKLLAIRAKFGGPDSDYFMGTFKMFKNKSIPDIFDIVIGLHKRYGQDVAIIGAFNDLVLDLSSSKNVEKILLAKTTKKSFVYDYLEPWLGTGLLISFGEKWFQRRKIITPAFHFKILDQFMDVFNEEADVLVTKLEKHVGKGEFDIYDYVTLYALDSICATSMGVRIHAQDDPNNEYAQAVKQMSVFFLRRVFSLLRQFPSLFFLYPFAREQGRVIKKLHNFTNNVIESRRSQLEQEQRLGKVEFDVNEDDLYSKRRNTFLDQLLKVSIDGKPL
;
A
#
# COMPACT_ATOMS: atom_id res chain seq x y z
N MET A 1 42.06 -9.77 -27.66
CA MET A 1 40.76 -9.27 -28.16
C MET A 1 39.82 -10.41 -28.60
N PHE A 2 40.24 -11.31 -29.50
CA PHE A 2 39.40 -12.44 -29.95
C PHE A 2 38.87 -13.37 -28.83
N TRP A 3 39.72 -13.74 -27.86
CA TRP A 3 39.30 -14.59 -26.72
C TRP A 3 38.24 -13.94 -25.82
N LEU A 4 38.25 -12.62 -25.68
CA LEU A 4 37.23 -11.91 -24.90
C LEU A 4 35.88 -11.91 -25.63
N VAL A 5 35.91 -11.76 -26.95
CA VAL A 5 34.70 -11.82 -27.79
C VAL A 5 34.10 -13.22 -27.77
N THR A 6 34.91 -14.28 -27.92
CA THR A 6 34.40 -15.66 -27.87
C THR A 6 33.85 -16.03 -26.50
N LEU A 7 34.51 -15.62 -25.41
CA LEU A 7 33.99 -15.81 -24.05
C LEU A 7 32.67 -15.05 -23.84
N LEU A 8 32.56 -13.82 -24.34
CA LEU A 8 31.33 -13.02 -24.22
C LEU A 8 30.17 -13.63 -25.03
N VAL A 9 30.42 -14.09 -26.25
CA VAL A 9 29.41 -14.77 -27.07
C VAL A 9 28.99 -16.09 -26.43
N GLY A 10 29.94 -16.88 -25.93
CA GLY A 10 29.64 -18.12 -25.20
C GLY A 10 28.81 -17.86 -23.94
N TYR A 11 29.14 -16.82 -23.19
CA TYR A 11 28.38 -16.40 -22.01
C TYR A 11 26.97 -15.92 -22.36
N LEU A 12 26.81 -15.10 -23.42
CA LEU A 12 25.49 -14.68 -23.90
C LEU A 12 24.64 -15.85 -24.39
N GLY A 13 25.25 -16.79 -25.13
CA GLY A 13 24.58 -18.02 -25.56
C GLY A 13 24.11 -18.87 -24.38
N TYR A 14 24.95 -19.01 -23.35
CA TYR A 14 24.59 -19.68 -22.10
C TYR A 14 23.45 -18.98 -21.36
N LEU A 15 23.46 -17.64 -21.27
CA LEU A 15 22.37 -16.87 -20.68
C LEU A 15 21.06 -17.03 -21.47
N LEU A 16 21.12 -17.00 -22.80
CA LEU A 16 19.95 -17.22 -23.66
C LEU A 16 19.41 -18.65 -23.52
N LEU A 17 20.27 -19.65 -23.43
CA LEU A 17 19.86 -21.04 -23.18
C LEU A 17 19.19 -21.19 -21.82
N ARG A 18 19.77 -20.61 -20.76
CA ARG A 18 19.14 -20.59 -19.42
C ARG A 18 17.80 -19.87 -19.44
N TYR A 19 17.72 -18.75 -20.14
CA TYR A 19 16.48 -17.99 -20.31
C TYR A 19 15.41 -18.83 -21.02
N HIS A 20 15.78 -19.54 -22.09
CA HIS A 20 14.90 -20.44 -22.83
C HIS A 20 14.41 -21.60 -21.96
N GLN A 21 15.32 -22.30 -21.29
CA GLN A 21 14.99 -23.41 -20.38
C GLN A 21 14.06 -22.96 -19.24
N HIS A 22 14.28 -21.76 -18.70
CA HIS A 22 13.40 -21.19 -17.69
C HIS A 22 12.01 -20.91 -18.28
N ARG A 23 11.94 -20.29 -19.47
CA ARG A 23 10.70 -20.01 -20.17
C ARG A 23 9.86 -21.27 -20.42
N GLU A 24 10.47 -22.36 -20.88
CA GLU A 24 9.75 -23.62 -21.10
C GLU A 24 9.08 -24.14 -19.83
N LYS A 25 9.76 -24.02 -18.67
CA LYS A 25 9.15 -24.37 -17.37
C LYS A 25 7.94 -23.48 -17.05
N LEU A 26 8.01 -22.19 -17.34
CA LEU A 26 6.90 -21.26 -17.10
C LEU A 26 5.73 -21.52 -18.05
N LEU A 27 6.00 -21.87 -19.31
CA LEU A 27 4.97 -22.26 -20.28
C LEU A 27 4.27 -23.56 -19.85
N ALA A 28 5.02 -24.52 -19.30
CA ALA A 28 4.43 -25.74 -18.72
C ALA A 28 3.54 -25.44 -17.50
N ILE A 29 3.88 -24.42 -16.69
CA ILE A 29 3.00 -23.95 -15.61
C ILE A 29 1.77 -23.25 -16.20
N ARG A 30 1.95 -22.33 -17.14
CA ARG A 30 0.86 -21.61 -17.82
C ARG A 30 -0.15 -22.57 -18.43
N ALA A 31 0.29 -23.67 -19.04
CA ALA A 31 -0.59 -24.69 -19.62
C ALA A 31 -1.58 -25.30 -18.61
N LYS A 32 -1.27 -25.27 -17.30
CA LYS A 32 -2.15 -25.80 -16.24
C LYS A 32 -3.23 -24.82 -15.79
N PHE A 33 -2.99 -23.52 -15.94
CA PHE A 33 -3.90 -22.46 -15.50
C PHE A 33 -4.59 -21.74 -16.68
N GLY A 34 -4.06 -21.86 -17.90
CA GLY A 34 -4.45 -21.01 -19.01
C GLY A 34 -3.89 -19.59 -18.88
N GLY A 35 -4.20 -18.74 -19.85
CA GLY A 35 -3.79 -17.34 -19.88
C GLY A 35 -3.40 -16.86 -21.28
N PRO A 36 -3.09 -15.57 -21.46
CA PRO A 36 -2.76 -15.00 -22.75
C PRO A 36 -1.39 -15.48 -23.26
N ASP A 37 -1.22 -15.51 -24.58
CA ASP A 37 0.09 -15.77 -25.18
C ASP A 37 1.07 -14.66 -24.84
N SER A 38 2.33 -15.04 -24.69
CA SER A 38 3.38 -14.15 -24.23
C SER A 38 4.49 -14.08 -25.27
N ASP A 39 4.96 -12.88 -25.59
CA ASP A 39 6.15 -12.70 -26.43
C ASP A 39 7.39 -13.29 -25.76
N TYR A 40 8.42 -13.62 -26.55
CA TYR A 40 9.63 -14.28 -26.03
C TYR A 40 10.33 -13.47 -24.92
N PHE A 41 10.61 -12.18 -25.17
CA PHE A 41 11.26 -11.30 -24.18
C PHE A 41 10.29 -10.36 -23.46
N MET A 42 9.30 -9.82 -24.17
CA MET A 42 8.38 -8.81 -23.61
C MET A 42 7.18 -9.44 -22.89
N GLY A 43 7.00 -10.75 -23.01
CA GLY A 43 5.84 -11.45 -22.46
C GLY A 43 4.53 -10.80 -22.86
N THR A 44 3.68 -10.52 -21.89
CA THR A 44 2.37 -9.86 -22.06
C THR A 44 2.43 -8.34 -21.93
N PHE A 45 3.62 -7.73 -21.80
CA PHE A 45 3.77 -6.29 -21.54
C PHE A 45 3.04 -5.39 -22.55
N LYS A 46 2.99 -5.81 -23.83
CA LYS A 46 2.29 -5.06 -24.89
C LYS A 46 0.81 -4.82 -24.58
N MET A 47 0.17 -5.71 -23.83
CA MET A 47 -1.24 -5.58 -23.43
C MET A 47 -1.47 -4.36 -22.52
N PHE A 48 -0.50 -4.05 -21.66
CA PHE A 48 -0.59 -3.00 -20.66
C PHE A 48 0.10 -1.69 -21.08
N LYS A 49 0.88 -1.72 -22.16
CA LYS A 49 1.63 -0.55 -22.64
C LYS A 49 0.68 0.60 -22.99
N ASN A 50 0.95 1.78 -22.42
CA ASN A 50 0.21 3.02 -22.65
C ASN A 50 -1.29 2.96 -22.29
N LYS A 51 -1.70 1.98 -21.47
CA LYS A 51 -3.07 1.87 -20.96
C LYS A 51 -3.26 2.72 -19.71
N SER A 52 -4.46 3.26 -19.55
CA SER A 52 -4.84 3.92 -18.29
C SER A 52 -5.02 2.87 -17.19
N ILE A 53 -5.01 3.28 -15.92
CA ILE A 53 -5.22 2.36 -14.79
C ILE A 53 -6.59 1.65 -14.89
N PRO A 54 -7.70 2.35 -15.21
CA PRO A 54 -8.98 1.70 -15.47
C PRO A 54 -8.92 0.69 -16.63
N ASP A 55 -8.29 1.03 -17.75
CA ASP A 55 -8.16 0.08 -18.88
C ASP A 55 -7.38 -1.19 -18.48
N ILE A 56 -6.35 -1.04 -17.65
CA ILE A 56 -5.56 -2.17 -17.14
C ILE A 56 -6.46 -3.08 -16.29
N PHE A 57 -7.31 -2.50 -15.45
CA PHE A 57 -8.27 -3.26 -14.65
C PHE A 57 -9.27 -4.02 -15.52
N ASP A 58 -9.81 -3.38 -16.56
CA ASP A 58 -10.71 -4.03 -17.53
C ASP A 58 -10.03 -5.16 -18.31
N ILE A 59 -8.76 -4.97 -18.68
CA ILE A 59 -7.95 -6.03 -19.31
C ILE A 59 -7.83 -7.24 -18.38
N VAL A 60 -7.49 -7.02 -17.11
CA VAL A 60 -7.36 -8.12 -16.13
C VAL A 60 -8.68 -8.84 -15.94
N ILE A 61 -9.80 -8.12 -15.81
CA ILE A 61 -11.14 -8.73 -15.75
C ILE A 61 -11.43 -9.53 -17.03
N GLY A 62 -11.10 -8.99 -18.19
CA GLY A 62 -11.27 -9.66 -19.48
C GLY A 62 -10.47 -10.95 -19.59
N LEU A 63 -9.28 -11.02 -18.98
CA LEU A 63 -8.48 -12.24 -18.90
C LEU A 63 -9.19 -13.33 -18.11
N HIS A 64 -9.73 -13.01 -16.92
CA HIS A 64 -10.50 -13.98 -16.13
C HIS A 64 -11.76 -14.45 -16.84
N LYS A 65 -12.46 -13.55 -17.56
CA LYS A 65 -13.61 -13.93 -18.39
C LYS A 65 -13.26 -14.90 -19.52
N ARG A 66 -12.05 -14.78 -20.09
CA ARG A 66 -11.62 -15.56 -21.26
C ARG A 66 -10.93 -16.88 -20.88
N TYR A 67 -10.11 -16.88 -19.83
CA TYR A 67 -9.24 -18.00 -19.48
C TYR A 67 -9.68 -18.75 -18.21
N GLY A 68 -10.69 -18.25 -17.50
CA GLY A 68 -11.22 -18.86 -16.29
C GLY A 68 -10.77 -18.14 -15.02
N GLN A 69 -11.05 -18.75 -13.86
CA GLN A 69 -10.86 -18.11 -12.56
C GLN A 69 -9.40 -17.91 -12.14
N ASP A 70 -8.48 -18.74 -12.64
CA ASP A 70 -7.06 -18.64 -12.30
C ASP A 70 -6.27 -18.51 -13.59
N VAL A 71 -5.49 -17.44 -13.72
CA VAL A 71 -4.83 -17.06 -14.96
C VAL A 71 -3.33 -16.94 -14.76
N ALA A 72 -2.54 -17.61 -15.60
CA ALA A 72 -1.09 -17.43 -15.63
C ALA A 72 -0.69 -16.35 -16.65
N ILE A 73 -0.11 -15.28 -16.15
CA ILE A 73 0.38 -14.13 -16.92
C ILE A 73 1.90 -14.16 -16.89
N ILE A 74 2.52 -14.40 -18.05
CA ILE A 74 3.97 -14.28 -18.21
C ILE A 74 4.27 -12.86 -18.70
N GLY A 75 4.78 -12.02 -17.81
CA GLY A 75 5.23 -10.66 -18.08
C GLY A 75 6.58 -10.63 -18.82
N ALA A 76 7.14 -9.43 -18.96
CA ALA A 76 8.46 -9.26 -19.56
C ALA A 76 9.52 -10.11 -18.84
N PHE A 77 10.60 -10.45 -19.54
CA PHE A 77 11.75 -11.17 -18.99
C PHE A 77 11.39 -12.43 -18.19
N ASN A 78 10.31 -13.13 -18.56
CA ASN A 78 9.82 -14.34 -17.90
C ASN A 78 9.32 -14.16 -16.45
N ASP A 79 8.77 -12.98 -16.11
CA ASP A 79 8.11 -12.76 -14.81
C ASP A 79 6.72 -13.40 -14.78
N LEU A 80 6.58 -14.54 -14.10
CA LEU A 80 5.31 -15.25 -13.98
C LEU A 80 4.48 -14.68 -12.82
N VAL A 81 3.27 -14.24 -13.14
CA VAL A 81 2.23 -13.88 -12.18
C VAL A 81 1.08 -14.86 -12.33
N LEU A 82 0.71 -15.53 -11.23
CA LEU A 82 -0.54 -16.28 -11.14
C LEU A 82 -1.58 -15.38 -10.50
N ASP A 83 -2.56 -14.98 -11.30
CA ASP A 83 -3.70 -14.19 -10.85
C ASP A 83 -4.86 -15.13 -10.54
N LEU A 84 -5.30 -15.19 -9.28
CA LEU A 84 -6.18 -16.23 -8.76
C LEU A 84 -7.49 -15.63 -8.28
N SER A 85 -8.60 -16.13 -8.81
CA SER A 85 -9.97 -15.82 -8.39
C SER A 85 -10.74 -17.07 -7.93
N SER A 86 -10.16 -18.28 -8.07
CA SER A 86 -10.82 -19.49 -7.56
C SER A 86 -10.70 -19.57 -6.04
N SER A 87 -11.82 -19.80 -5.35
CA SER A 87 -11.85 -19.90 -3.88
C SER A 87 -10.87 -20.95 -3.36
N LYS A 88 -10.79 -22.11 -4.02
CA LYS A 88 -9.91 -23.22 -3.66
C LYS A 88 -8.42 -22.86 -3.71
N ASN A 89 -7.96 -22.11 -4.72
CA ASN A 89 -6.54 -21.78 -4.82
C ASN A 89 -6.20 -20.53 -3.99
N VAL A 90 -7.11 -19.56 -3.90
CA VAL A 90 -6.97 -18.41 -3.00
C VAL A 90 -6.84 -18.88 -1.54
N GLU A 91 -7.70 -19.81 -1.08
CA GLU A 91 -7.64 -20.37 0.27
C GLU A 91 -6.27 -21.00 0.57
N LYS A 92 -5.74 -21.82 -0.35
CA LYS A 92 -4.42 -22.46 -0.18
C LYS A 92 -3.30 -21.43 -0.01
N ILE A 93 -3.33 -20.34 -0.77
CA ILE A 93 -2.32 -19.29 -0.67
C ILE A 93 -2.49 -18.51 0.64
N LEU A 94 -3.71 -18.15 1.02
CA LEU A 94 -3.96 -17.38 2.25
C LEU A 94 -3.64 -18.17 3.53
N LEU A 95 -3.81 -19.49 3.52
CA LEU A 95 -3.49 -20.36 4.66
C LEU A 95 -2.01 -20.81 4.71
N ALA A 96 -1.25 -20.57 3.65
CA ALA A 96 0.15 -20.97 3.60
C ALA A 96 1.01 -20.10 4.55
N LYS A 97 1.68 -20.75 5.51
CA LYS A 97 2.53 -20.07 6.51
C LYS A 97 3.81 -19.44 5.93
N THR A 98 4.17 -19.77 4.70
CA THR A 98 5.42 -19.37 4.05
C THR A 98 5.27 -18.20 3.08
N THR A 99 4.04 -17.71 2.86
CA THR A 99 3.82 -16.60 1.93
C THR A 99 4.42 -15.31 2.45
N LYS A 100 5.07 -14.58 1.55
CA LYS A 100 5.57 -13.22 1.77
C LYS A 100 4.92 -12.28 0.77
N LYS A 101 4.89 -10.99 1.10
CA LYS A 101 4.52 -9.96 0.13
C LYS A 101 5.48 -9.98 -1.05
N SER A 102 4.96 -9.73 -2.25
CA SER A 102 5.77 -9.64 -3.47
C SER A 102 6.70 -8.43 -3.42
N PHE A 103 7.80 -8.47 -4.18
CA PHE A 103 8.74 -7.35 -4.35
C PHE A 103 8.10 -6.03 -4.81
N VAL A 104 6.88 -6.07 -5.37
CA VAL A 104 6.10 -4.87 -5.68
C VAL A 104 5.87 -3.98 -4.44
N TYR A 105 5.75 -4.58 -3.24
CA TYR A 105 5.58 -3.82 -2.00
C TYR A 105 6.82 -2.97 -1.66
N ASP A 106 8.00 -3.34 -2.15
CA ASP A 106 9.24 -2.58 -1.97
C ASP A 106 9.15 -1.19 -2.64
N TYR A 107 8.22 -1.00 -3.58
CA TYR A 107 8.00 0.32 -4.21
C TYR A 107 7.33 1.33 -3.28
N LEU A 108 6.66 0.83 -2.23
CA LEU A 108 6.04 1.64 -1.20
C LEU A 108 6.98 1.91 -0.02
N GLU A 109 8.11 1.19 0.09
CA GLU A 109 9.05 1.36 1.21
C GLU A 109 9.57 2.80 1.35
N PRO A 110 9.92 3.55 0.28
CA PRO A 110 10.31 4.96 0.42
C PRO A 110 9.22 5.87 1.02
N TRP A 111 7.96 5.47 0.94
CA TRP A 111 6.82 6.19 1.52
C TRP A 111 6.47 5.67 2.92
N LEU A 112 6.18 4.37 3.06
CA LEU A 112 5.61 3.79 4.27
C LEU A 112 6.67 3.17 5.21
N GLY A 113 7.94 3.17 4.79
CA GLY A 113 9.00 2.43 5.46
C GLY A 113 8.68 0.94 5.57
N THR A 114 9.34 0.26 6.50
CA THR A 114 9.09 -1.17 6.74
C THR A 114 7.96 -1.40 7.76
N GLY A 115 6.87 -0.62 7.66
CA GLY A 115 5.67 -0.63 8.51
C GLY A 115 4.91 -1.97 8.57
N LEU A 116 3.75 -2.01 9.24
CA LEU A 116 2.94 -3.24 9.36
C LEU A 116 2.57 -3.84 7.99
N LEU A 117 2.31 -3.00 6.99
CA LEU A 117 1.93 -3.44 5.63
C LEU A 117 3.07 -4.17 4.88
N ILE A 118 4.32 -3.76 5.12
CA ILE A 118 5.50 -4.17 4.32
C ILE A 118 6.39 -5.16 5.06
N SER A 119 6.49 -5.04 6.39
CA SER A 119 7.29 -5.96 7.22
C SER A 119 6.84 -7.42 7.10
N PHE A 120 7.77 -8.34 7.36
CA PHE A 120 7.52 -9.78 7.39
C PHE A 120 8.23 -10.44 8.59
N GLY A 121 7.86 -11.69 8.90
CA GLY A 121 8.49 -12.47 9.95
C GLY A 121 8.32 -11.86 11.34
N GLU A 122 9.39 -11.94 12.15
CA GLU A 122 9.38 -11.50 13.55
C GLU A 122 9.03 -10.01 13.70
N LYS A 123 9.60 -9.15 12.83
CA LYS A 123 9.32 -7.70 12.84
C LYS A 123 7.83 -7.40 12.63
N TRP A 124 7.19 -8.12 11.72
CA TRP A 124 5.75 -7.99 11.49
C TRP A 124 4.95 -8.50 12.69
N PHE A 125 5.34 -9.64 13.27
CA PHE A 125 4.64 -10.25 14.39
C PHE A 125 4.64 -9.33 15.62
N GLN A 126 5.80 -8.78 15.98
CA GLN A 126 5.93 -7.83 17.09
C GLN A 126 5.07 -6.59 16.88
N ARG A 127 5.14 -5.97 15.70
CA ARG A 127 4.32 -4.80 15.35
C ARG A 127 2.83 -5.12 15.40
N ARG A 128 2.42 -6.26 14.85
CA ARG A 128 1.01 -6.69 14.88
C ARG A 128 0.53 -6.90 16.31
N LYS A 129 1.36 -7.49 17.19
CA LYS A 129 1.04 -7.69 18.61
C LYS A 129 0.79 -6.36 19.32
N ILE A 130 1.62 -5.35 19.08
CA ILE A 130 1.48 -4.00 19.66
C ILE A 130 0.24 -3.29 19.14
N ILE A 131 -0.05 -3.42 17.85
CA ILE A 131 -1.10 -2.64 17.16
C ILE A 131 -2.50 -3.21 17.38
N THR A 132 -2.65 -4.54 17.44
CA THR A 132 -3.97 -5.21 17.47
C THR A 132 -4.90 -4.72 18.61
N PRO A 133 -4.42 -4.49 19.84
CA PRO A 133 -5.26 -3.98 20.93
C PRO A 133 -5.95 -2.64 20.62
N ALA A 134 -5.32 -1.74 19.85
CA ALA A 134 -5.89 -0.44 19.46
C ALA A 134 -7.18 -0.55 18.63
N PHE A 135 -7.40 -1.70 17.99
CA PHE A 135 -8.55 -1.96 17.11
C PHE A 135 -9.55 -2.93 17.73
N HIS A 136 -9.52 -3.11 19.05
CA HIS A 136 -10.49 -3.92 19.78
C HIS A 136 -11.87 -3.23 19.81
N PHE A 137 -12.96 -4.00 19.75
CA PHE A 137 -14.33 -3.48 19.59
C PHE A 137 -14.70 -2.40 20.62
N LYS A 138 -14.30 -2.57 21.89
CA LYS A 138 -14.54 -1.56 22.95
C LYS A 138 -13.93 -0.18 22.66
N ILE A 139 -12.83 -0.13 21.90
CA ILE A 139 -12.20 1.12 21.47
C ILE A 139 -12.96 1.67 20.26
N LEU A 140 -13.34 0.80 19.32
CA LEU A 140 -14.10 1.19 18.13
C LEU A 140 -15.47 1.78 18.49
N ASP A 141 -16.16 1.24 19.50
CA ASP A 141 -17.44 1.76 19.99
C ASP A 141 -17.31 3.23 20.45
N GLN A 142 -16.15 3.60 20.98
CA GLN A 142 -15.88 4.98 21.43
C GLN A 142 -15.63 5.93 20.25
N PHE A 143 -15.44 5.43 19.04
CA PHE A 143 -15.23 6.25 17.85
C PHE A 143 -16.54 6.61 17.14
N MET A 144 -17.67 6.04 17.54
CA MET A 144 -18.99 6.31 16.95
C MET A 144 -19.35 7.79 16.99
N ASP A 145 -19.09 8.47 18.11
CA ASP A 145 -19.35 9.92 18.23
C ASP A 145 -18.54 10.70 17.19
N VAL A 146 -17.28 10.34 16.99
CA VAL A 146 -16.39 10.99 16.02
C VAL A 146 -16.86 10.75 14.60
N PHE A 147 -17.25 9.51 14.26
CA PHE A 147 -17.78 9.22 12.93
C PHE A 147 -19.06 10.00 12.65
N ASN A 148 -19.96 10.14 13.63
CA ASN A 148 -21.18 10.94 13.48
C ASN A 148 -20.86 12.42 13.30
N GLU A 149 -19.97 12.99 14.13
CA GLU A 149 -19.55 14.39 13.99
C GLU A 149 -18.95 14.67 12.61
N GLU A 150 -18.04 13.84 12.12
CA GLU A 150 -17.44 14.02 10.80
C GLU A 150 -18.45 13.77 9.66
N ALA A 151 -19.43 12.89 9.87
CA ALA A 151 -20.49 12.62 8.91
C ALA A 151 -21.48 13.79 8.81
N ASP A 152 -21.78 14.48 9.90
CA ASP A 152 -22.61 15.69 9.88
C ASP A 152 -21.94 16.81 9.06
N VAL A 153 -20.61 16.94 9.17
CA VAL A 153 -19.83 17.84 8.32
C VAL A 153 -19.96 17.43 6.85
N LEU A 154 -19.78 16.14 6.54
CA LEU A 154 -19.92 15.61 5.18
C LEU A 154 -21.31 15.93 4.61
N VAL A 155 -22.38 15.61 5.35
CA VAL A 155 -23.77 15.86 4.94
C VAL A 155 -23.97 17.34 4.63
N THR A 156 -23.50 18.23 5.51
CA THR A 156 -23.57 19.70 5.30
C THR A 156 -22.87 20.13 4.00
N LYS A 157 -21.76 19.49 3.61
CA LYS A 157 -21.11 19.79 2.33
C LYS A 157 -21.91 19.25 1.15
N LEU A 158 -22.52 18.07 1.28
CA LEU A 158 -23.30 17.42 0.23
C LEU A 158 -24.67 18.09 -0.01
N GLU A 159 -25.25 18.74 1.00
CA GLU A 159 -26.49 19.53 0.86
C GLU A 159 -26.41 20.56 -0.28
N LYS A 160 -25.21 21.08 -0.56
CA LYS A 160 -24.96 22.03 -1.66
C LYS A 160 -25.22 21.44 -3.05
N HIS A 161 -25.33 20.13 -3.18
CA HIS A 161 -25.56 19.42 -4.44
C HIS A 161 -26.99 18.93 -4.62
N VAL A 162 -27.86 19.13 -3.62
CA VAL A 162 -29.27 18.74 -3.71
C VAL A 162 -29.94 19.47 -4.88
N GLY A 163 -30.60 18.70 -5.75
CA GLY A 163 -31.30 19.21 -6.93
C GLY A 163 -30.39 19.62 -8.10
N LYS A 164 -29.07 19.39 -8.03
CA LYS A 164 -28.11 19.78 -9.08
C LYS A 164 -27.70 18.66 -10.05
N GLY A 165 -28.31 17.48 -9.92
CA GLY A 165 -27.98 16.30 -10.73
C GLY A 165 -26.85 15.47 -10.15
N GLU A 166 -26.22 14.66 -10.99
CA GLU A 166 -25.11 13.77 -10.61
C GLU A 166 -23.81 14.54 -10.41
N PHE A 167 -23.01 14.13 -9.42
CA PHE A 167 -21.69 14.69 -9.14
C PHE A 167 -20.77 13.61 -8.54
N ASP A 168 -19.46 13.84 -8.59
CA ASP A 168 -18.47 12.93 -8.01
C ASP A 168 -18.35 13.14 -6.50
N ILE A 169 -18.65 12.09 -5.72
CA ILE A 169 -18.57 12.09 -4.26
C ILE A 169 -17.17 11.72 -3.73
N TYR A 170 -16.27 11.25 -4.60
CA TYR A 170 -15.01 10.60 -4.20
C TYR A 170 -14.14 11.49 -3.30
N ASP A 171 -13.97 12.75 -3.68
CA ASP A 171 -13.13 13.68 -2.92
C ASP A 171 -13.77 14.02 -1.56
N TYR A 172 -15.10 14.17 -1.49
CA TYR A 172 -15.83 14.40 -0.22
C TYR A 172 -15.65 13.24 0.77
N VAL A 173 -15.84 12.01 0.30
CA VAL A 173 -15.69 10.81 1.14
C VAL A 173 -14.23 10.60 1.55
N THR A 174 -13.27 10.95 0.68
CA THR A 174 -11.84 10.87 0.99
C THR A 174 -11.46 11.81 2.14
N LEU A 175 -11.96 13.05 2.13
CA LEU A 175 -11.69 14.02 3.19
C LEU A 175 -12.38 13.62 4.50
N TYR A 176 -13.62 13.14 4.45
CA TYR A 176 -14.31 12.58 5.62
C TYR A 176 -13.52 11.41 6.25
N ALA A 177 -13.05 10.47 5.43
CA ALA A 177 -12.28 9.33 5.90
C ALA A 177 -10.94 9.78 6.53
N LEU A 178 -10.31 10.81 5.97
CA LEU A 178 -9.08 11.39 6.48
C LEU A 178 -9.28 12.07 7.85
N ASP A 179 -10.33 12.89 7.99
CA ASP A 179 -10.67 13.50 9.29
C ASP A 179 -11.01 12.42 10.33
N SER A 180 -11.82 11.45 9.95
CA SER A 180 -12.21 10.33 10.81
C SER A 180 -11.00 9.56 11.34
N ILE A 181 -10.04 9.18 10.49
CA ILE A 181 -8.87 8.42 10.93
C ILE A 181 -7.90 9.27 11.78
N CYS A 182 -7.75 10.56 11.45
CA CYS A 182 -6.92 11.47 12.23
C CYS A 182 -7.51 11.71 13.63
N ALA A 183 -8.82 11.92 13.72
CA ALA A 183 -9.48 12.15 15.01
C ALA A 183 -9.52 10.87 15.87
N THR A 184 -9.79 9.71 15.28
CA THR A 184 -9.93 8.44 16.02
C THR A 184 -8.59 7.79 16.35
N SER A 185 -7.77 7.51 15.33
CA SER A 185 -6.54 6.73 15.48
C SER A 185 -5.33 7.60 15.81
N MET A 186 -5.28 8.84 15.32
CA MET A 186 -4.15 9.75 15.59
C MET A 186 -4.42 10.71 16.75
N GLY A 187 -5.68 10.86 17.19
CA GLY A 187 -6.06 11.77 18.28
C GLY A 187 -5.92 13.25 17.94
N VAL A 188 -5.92 13.62 16.65
CA VAL A 188 -5.78 15.02 16.20
C VAL A 188 -6.90 15.34 15.21
N ARG A 189 -7.61 16.46 15.43
CA ARG A 189 -8.57 17.01 14.46
C ARG A 189 -7.84 17.93 13.49
N ILE A 190 -7.96 17.67 12.19
CA ILE A 190 -7.25 18.42 11.14
C ILE A 190 -8.19 19.22 10.23
N HIS A 191 -9.50 18.96 10.28
CA HIS A 191 -10.52 19.65 9.49
C HIS A 191 -10.25 19.61 7.97
N ALA A 192 -9.85 18.44 7.45
CA ALA A 192 -9.58 18.22 6.04
C ALA A 192 -10.80 18.49 5.14
N GLN A 193 -12.02 18.23 5.61
CA GLN A 193 -13.27 18.51 4.87
C GLN A 193 -13.50 20.00 4.56
N ASP A 194 -12.78 20.91 5.23
CA ASP A 194 -12.86 22.35 4.95
C ASP A 194 -11.90 22.81 3.84
N ASP A 195 -10.93 21.97 3.46
CA ASP A 195 -10.00 22.22 2.36
C ASP A 195 -10.23 21.22 1.20
N PRO A 196 -11.03 21.59 0.18
CA PRO A 196 -11.23 20.76 -1.00
C PRO A 196 -9.94 20.41 -1.76
N ASN A 197 -8.87 21.20 -1.57
CA ASN A 197 -7.58 21.00 -2.21
C ASN A 197 -6.54 20.39 -1.26
N ASN A 198 -6.99 19.67 -0.23
CA ASN A 198 -6.13 19.08 0.79
C ASN A 198 -4.89 18.39 0.17
N GLU A 199 -3.72 18.94 0.46
CA GLU A 199 -2.47 18.54 -0.17
C GLU A 199 -2.12 17.07 0.15
N TYR A 200 -2.44 16.59 1.35
CA TYR A 200 -2.19 15.22 1.75
C TYR A 200 -3.06 14.23 0.96
N ALA A 201 -4.37 14.48 0.87
CA ALA A 201 -5.29 13.62 0.12
C ALA A 201 -4.89 13.54 -1.37
N GLN A 202 -4.51 14.66 -1.98
CA GLN A 202 -4.01 14.69 -3.36
C GLN A 202 -2.68 13.94 -3.50
N ALA A 203 -1.76 14.10 -2.54
CA ALA A 203 -0.48 13.39 -2.53
C ALA A 203 -0.67 11.86 -2.43
N VAL A 204 -1.62 11.38 -1.62
CA VAL A 204 -1.97 9.95 -1.54
C VAL A 204 -2.46 9.45 -2.90
N LYS A 205 -3.41 10.16 -3.54
CA LYS A 205 -3.94 9.81 -4.87
C LYS A 205 -2.83 9.74 -5.93
N GLN A 206 -1.93 10.72 -5.94
CA GLN A 206 -0.77 10.74 -6.85
C GLN A 206 0.19 9.57 -6.59
N MET A 207 0.48 9.28 -5.32
CA MET A 207 1.35 8.16 -4.95
C MET A 207 0.77 6.81 -5.36
N SER A 208 -0.55 6.61 -5.22
CA SER A 208 -1.25 5.42 -5.72
C SER A 208 -1.12 5.25 -7.23
N VAL A 209 -1.20 6.35 -7.99
CA VAL A 209 -0.98 6.35 -9.45
C VAL A 209 0.46 5.97 -9.79
N PHE A 210 1.46 6.54 -9.11
CA PHE A 210 2.88 6.20 -9.33
C PHE A 210 3.17 4.74 -9.02
N PHE A 211 2.61 4.23 -7.92
CA PHE A 211 2.71 2.82 -7.55
C PHE A 211 2.17 1.92 -8.68
N LEU A 212 0.93 2.13 -9.12
CA LEU A 212 0.32 1.30 -10.17
C LEU A 212 1.06 1.42 -11.50
N ARG A 213 1.48 2.64 -11.89
CA ARG A 213 2.30 2.83 -13.10
C ARG A 213 3.62 2.07 -13.04
N ARG A 214 4.26 1.98 -11.88
CA ARG A 214 5.48 1.20 -11.68
C ARG A 214 5.20 -0.31 -11.74
N VAL A 215 4.07 -0.77 -11.20
CA VAL A 215 3.65 -2.19 -11.21
C VAL A 215 3.45 -2.72 -12.63
N PHE A 216 2.99 -1.90 -13.57
CA PHE A 216 2.74 -2.31 -14.95
C PHE A 216 3.81 -1.83 -15.94
N SER A 217 4.92 -1.26 -15.44
CA SER A 217 6.03 -0.80 -16.29
C SER A 217 6.98 -1.93 -16.70
N LEU A 218 7.59 -1.80 -17.87
CA LEU A 218 8.64 -2.71 -18.33
C LEU A 218 9.87 -2.70 -17.41
N LEU A 219 10.16 -1.55 -16.81
CA LEU A 219 11.33 -1.37 -15.94
C LEU A 219 11.09 -1.88 -14.51
N ARG A 220 9.94 -2.51 -14.23
CA ARG A 220 9.57 -3.01 -12.90
C ARG A 220 10.62 -3.98 -12.33
N GLN A 221 11.18 -4.84 -13.18
CA GLN A 221 12.19 -5.83 -12.78
C GLN A 221 13.57 -5.26 -12.53
N PHE A 222 13.79 -3.98 -12.82
CA PHE A 222 15.07 -3.32 -12.62
C PHE A 222 14.91 -2.16 -11.63
N PRO A 223 14.79 -2.43 -10.31
CA PRO A 223 14.64 -1.39 -9.30
C PRO A 223 15.75 -0.33 -9.37
N SER A 224 16.98 -0.73 -9.68
CA SER A 224 18.13 0.18 -9.83
C SER A 224 17.96 1.20 -10.95
N LEU A 225 17.07 0.95 -11.92
CA LEU A 225 16.75 1.85 -13.02
C LEU A 225 15.56 2.76 -12.71
N PHE A 226 15.14 2.87 -11.44
CA PHE A 226 14.03 3.73 -11.03
C PHE A 226 14.21 5.20 -11.47
N PHE A 227 15.44 5.69 -11.52
CA PHE A 227 15.74 7.06 -11.96
C PHE A 227 15.35 7.34 -13.42
N LEU A 228 15.13 6.31 -14.25
CA LEU A 228 14.67 6.45 -15.64
C LEU A 228 13.16 6.71 -15.74
N TYR A 229 12.39 6.52 -14.66
CA TYR A 229 10.96 6.79 -14.70
C TYR A 229 10.71 8.31 -14.78
N PRO A 230 9.83 8.78 -15.69
CA PRO A 230 9.55 10.21 -15.82
C PRO A 230 9.06 10.86 -14.52
N PHE A 231 8.33 10.11 -13.71
CA PHE A 231 7.76 10.55 -12.44
C PHE A 231 8.69 10.32 -11.23
N ALA A 232 9.91 9.80 -11.39
CA ALA A 232 10.77 9.45 -10.26
C ALA A 232 11.09 10.66 -9.34
N ARG A 233 11.37 11.81 -9.95
CA ARG A 233 11.62 13.08 -9.20
C ARG A 233 10.35 13.59 -8.53
N GLU A 234 9.21 13.46 -9.20
CA GLU A 234 7.92 13.90 -8.69
C GLU A 234 7.48 13.04 -7.52
N GLN A 235 7.66 11.71 -7.60
CA GLN A 235 7.42 10.79 -6.50
C GLN A 235 8.19 11.20 -5.25
N GLY A 236 9.46 11.60 -5.36
CA GLY A 236 10.23 12.11 -4.22
C GLY A 236 9.61 13.36 -3.57
N ARG A 237 9.06 14.28 -4.37
CA ARG A 237 8.36 15.48 -3.85
C ARG A 237 7.05 15.10 -3.16
N VAL A 238 6.28 14.20 -3.74
CA VAL A 238 5.02 13.69 -3.17
C VAL A 238 5.27 12.98 -1.84
N ILE A 239 6.30 12.13 -1.77
CA ILE A 239 6.71 11.47 -0.52
C ILE A 239 7.06 12.50 0.55
N LYS A 240 7.78 13.56 0.22
CA LYS A 240 8.10 14.64 1.17
C LYS A 240 6.84 15.29 1.75
N LYS A 241 5.83 15.56 0.92
CA LYS A 241 4.53 16.11 1.38
C LYS A 241 3.83 15.14 2.34
N LEU A 242 3.80 13.85 1.98
CA LEU A 242 3.21 12.79 2.81
C LEU A 242 3.90 12.69 4.17
N HIS A 243 5.23 12.71 4.20
CA HIS A 243 6.02 12.68 5.44
C HIS A 243 5.87 13.94 6.28
N ASN A 244 5.85 15.12 5.67
CA ASN A 244 5.62 16.37 6.38
C ASN A 244 4.27 16.35 7.11
N PHE A 245 3.21 15.92 6.44
CA PHE A 245 1.90 15.79 7.07
C PHE A 245 1.92 14.81 8.25
N THR A 246 2.47 13.60 8.08
CA THR A 246 2.52 12.61 9.17
C THR A 246 3.37 13.09 10.35
N ASN A 247 4.47 13.79 10.09
CA ASN A 247 5.32 14.35 11.13
C ASN A 247 4.58 15.44 11.91
N ASN A 248 3.86 16.33 11.21
CA ASN A 248 3.05 17.38 11.86
C ASN A 248 1.97 16.78 12.77
N VAL A 249 1.31 15.69 12.36
CA VAL A 249 0.32 14.99 13.18
C VAL A 249 0.97 14.39 14.44
N ILE A 250 2.14 13.75 14.29
CA ILE A 250 2.89 13.19 15.42
C ILE A 250 3.33 14.29 16.40
N GLU A 251 3.89 15.38 15.89
CA GLU A 251 4.33 16.53 16.69
C GLU A 251 3.16 17.19 17.41
N SER A 252 2.04 17.43 16.72
CA SER A 252 0.83 17.98 17.31
C SER A 252 0.33 17.12 18.47
N ARG A 253 0.29 15.79 18.28
CA ARG A 253 -0.15 14.88 19.35
C ARG A 253 0.83 14.84 20.53
N ARG A 254 2.14 14.85 20.27
CA ARG A 254 3.16 14.93 21.34
C ARG A 254 2.98 16.19 22.20
N SER A 255 2.81 17.36 21.57
CA SER A 255 2.58 18.61 22.29
C SER A 255 1.29 18.60 23.12
N GLN A 256 0.21 17.98 22.61
CA GLN A 256 -1.03 17.82 23.37
C GLN A 256 -0.82 16.94 24.61
N LEU A 257 -0.13 15.80 24.48
CA LEU A 257 0.15 14.89 25.59
C LEU A 257 1.02 15.57 26.68
N GLU A 258 2.05 16.32 26.28
CA GLU A 258 2.87 17.09 27.22
C GLU A 258 2.04 18.13 27.98
N GLN A 259 1.12 18.82 27.31
CA GLN A 259 0.22 19.78 27.94
C GLN A 259 -0.75 19.10 28.91
N GLU A 260 -1.34 17.97 28.53
CA GLU A 260 -2.23 17.19 29.39
C GLU A 260 -1.50 16.68 30.65
N GLN A 261 -0.22 16.29 30.52
CA GLN A 261 0.62 15.88 31.65
C GLN A 261 0.89 17.03 32.60
N ARG A 262 1.26 18.21 32.09
CA ARG A 262 1.49 19.42 32.91
C ARG A 262 0.23 19.84 33.68
N LEU A 263 -0.95 19.60 33.11
CA LEU A 263 -2.25 19.91 33.72
C LEU A 263 -2.71 18.83 34.72
N GLY A 264 -1.91 17.80 35.01
CA GLY A 264 -2.27 16.71 35.92
C GLY A 264 -3.38 15.80 35.41
N LYS A 265 -3.70 15.85 34.10
CA LYS A 265 -4.69 14.97 33.46
C LYS A 265 -4.07 13.64 32.98
N VAL A 266 -2.75 13.46 33.11
CA VAL A 266 -2.01 12.26 32.71
C VAL A 266 -1.04 11.84 33.81
N GLU A 267 -1.32 10.72 34.47
CA GLU A 267 -0.28 9.93 35.13
C GLU A 267 0.23 8.88 34.14
N PHE A 268 1.55 8.81 34.00
CA PHE A 268 2.24 7.78 33.22
C PHE A 268 2.45 6.58 34.14
N ASP A 269 1.50 5.65 34.17
CA ASP A 269 1.76 4.34 34.78
C ASP A 269 2.49 3.46 33.76
N VAL A 270 3.63 2.91 34.18
CA VAL A 270 4.59 2.16 33.36
C VAL A 270 4.32 0.65 33.44
N ASN A 271 3.28 0.23 34.18
CA ASN A 271 2.93 -1.20 34.27
C ASN A 271 2.31 -1.71 32.96
N GLU A 272 3.00 -2.66 32.32
CA GLU A 272 2.65 -3.30 31.05
C GLU A 272 1.28 -4.01 31.06
N ASP A 273 0.74 -4.32 32.24
CA ASP A 273 -0.53 -5.05 32.40
C ASP A 273 -1.78 -4.18 32.24
N ASP A 274 -1.63 -2.85 32.17
CA ASP A 274 -2.74 -1.89 32.16
C ASP A 274 -3.03 -1.26 30.79
N LEU A 275 -2.60 -1.93 29.70
CA LEU A 275 -2.95 -1.56 28.31
C LEU A 275 -4.47 -1.48 28.04
N TYR A 276 -5.28 -2.03 28.94
CA TYR A 276 -6.75 -2.04 28.89
C TYR A 276 -7.42 -1.12 29.94
N SER A 277 -6.67 -0.39 30.78
CA SER A 277 -7.30 0.41 31.83
C SER A 277 -7.79 1.77 31.31
N LYS A 278 -9.11 1.95 31.45
CA LYS A 278 -9.94 3.17 31.58
C LYS A 278 -9.71 4.40 30.70
N ARG A 279 -8.71 4.47 29.81
CA ARG A 279 -8.43 5.66 28.99
C ARG A 279 -8.60 5.37 27.50
N ARG A 280 -9.22 6.33 26.79
CA ARG A 280 -9.17 6.50 25.32
C ARG A 280 -7.70 6.69 24.89
N ASN A 281 -6.87 5.65 24.94
CA ASN A 281 -5.55 5.69 24.32
C ASN A 281 -5.77 5.41 22.83
N THR A 282 -5.61 6.44 22.01
CA THR A 282 -5.67 6.29 20.55
C THR A 282 -4.53 5.38 20.08
N PHE A 283 -4.62 4.89 18.85
CA PHE A 283 -3.56 4.09 18.25
C PHE A 283 -2.20 4.80 18.32
N LEU A 284 -2.15 6.11 18.02
CA LEU A 284 -0.93 6.89 18.09
C LEU A 284 -0.42 7.03 19.54
N ASP A 285 -1.30 7.16 20.52
CA ASP A 285 -0.89 7.21 21.93
C ASP A 285 -0.21 5.92 22.38
N GLN A 286 -0.71 4.76 21.92
CA GLN A 286 -0.08 3.47 22.20
C GLN A 286 1.30 3.39 21.55
N LEU A 287 1.44 3.83 20.31
CA LEU A 287 2.74 3.82 19.64
C LEU A 287 3.76 4.76 20.28
N LEU A 288 3.33 5.95 20.72
CA LEU A 288 4.21 6.92 21.38
C LEU A 288 4.70 6.45 22.75
N LYS A 289 3.99 5.51 23.40
CA LYS A 289 4.37 4.90 24.68
C LYS A 289 5.31 3.70 24.53
N VAL A 290 5.37 3.08 23.36
CA VAL A 290 6.11 1.83 23.16
C VAL A 290 7.52 2.13 22.63
N SER A 291 8.52 1.56 23.29
CA SER A 291 9.89 1.48 22.81
C SER A 291 10.26 0.04 22.44
N ILE A 292 10.95 -0.16 21.32
CA ILE A 292 11.56 -1.44 20.95
C ILE A 292 13.08 -1.24 21.01
N ASP A 293 13.79 -2.08 21.77
CA ASP A 293 15.25 -2.02 21.94
C ASP A 293 15.79 -0.65 22.40
N GLY A 294 15.04 0.03 23.28
CA GLY A 294 15.39 1.35 23.81
C GLY A 294 15.22 2.50 22.81
N LYS A 295 14.65 2.25 21.63
CA LYS A 295 14.28 3.29 20.66
C LYS A 295 12.76 3.42 20.57
N PRO A 296 12.22 4.65 20.50
CA PRO A 296 10.81 4.85 20.19
C PRO A 296 10.49 4.24 18.82
N LEU A 297 9.30 3.65 18.70
CA LEU A 297 8.84 2.91 17.52
C LEU A 297 8.63 3.80 16.29
#